data_AF-X1RRR6-F1
#
_entry.id   AF-X1RRR6-F1
#
_cell.length_a   1.000
_cell.length_b   1.000
_cell.length_c   1.000
_cell.angle_alpha   90.00
_cell.angle_beta   90.00
_cell.angle_gamma   90.00
#
_symmetry.space_group_name_H-M   'P 1'
#
loop_
_entity.id
_entity.type
_entity.pdbx_description
1 polymer ?
#
loop_
_entity_poly.entity_id
_entity_poly.type
_entity_poly.pdbx_seq_one_letter_code
_entity_poly.pdbx_strand_id
1 'polypeptide(L)' 'MAKFWELFRTSVVLQFSVTLLLTGTICGLYLMGQPVSENLWAAEMLVLGFVFGQKVQQAINHNRRKG' A
#
# COMPACT_ATOMS: atom_id res chain seq x y z
N MET A 1 -16.59 3.33 8.40
CA MET A 1 -15.89 3.56 7.12
C MET A 1 -14.89 4.71 7.20
N ALA A 2 -15.29 5.95 7.53
CA ALA A 2 -14.39 7.12 7.53
C ALA A 2 -13.17 6.98 8.47
N LYS A 3 -13.37 6.49 9.70
CA LYS A 3 -12.30 6.33 10.70
C LYS A 3 -11.25 5.28 10.30
N PHE A 4 -11.68 4.22 9.62
CA PHE A 4 -10.76 3.19 9.10
C PHE A 4 -9.88 3.78 8.01
N TRP A 5 -10.47 4.53 7.08
CA TRP A 5 -9.72 5.27 6.07
C TRP A 5 -8.77 6.27 6.73
N GLU A 6 -9.22 7.08 7.69
CA GLU A 6 -8.38 8.07 8.37
C GLU A 6 -7.18 7.44 9.11
N LEU A 7 -7.38 6.30 9.80
CA LEU A 7 -6.27 5.52 10.35
C LEU A 7 -5.38 4.93 9.26
N PHE A 8 -5.96 4.46 8.15
CA PHE A 8 -5.22 3.91 7.02
C PHE A 8 -4.37 4.98 6.29
N ARG A 9 -4.84 6.24 6.25
CA ARG A 9 -4.10 7.40 5.72
C ARG A 9 -3.07 7.94 6.72
N THR A 10 -3.20 7.67 8.00
CA THR A 10 -2.23 8.15 9.00
C THR A 10 -1.16 7.09 9.29
N SER A 11 -1.50 5.82 9.11
CA SER A 11 -0.68 4.70 9.53
C SER A 11 0.05 4.07 8.36
N VAL A 12 1.30 4.48 8.18
CA VAL A 12 2.28 3.84 7.28
C VAL A 12 2.40 2.34 7.57
N VAL A 13 2.24 1.94 8.84
CA VAL A 13 2.30 0.54 9.28
C VAL A 13 1.20 -0.30 8.62
N LEU A 14 -0.04 0.21 8.57
CA LEU A 14 -1.17 -0.51 7.96
C LEU A 14 -0.95 -0.74 6.46
N GLN A 15 -0.47 0.27 5.74
CA GLN A 15 -0.14 0.15 4.32
C GLN A 15 0.99 -0.86 4.09
N PHE A 16 2.05 -0.82 4.90
CA PHE A 16 3.14 -1.79 4.80
C PHE A 16 2.67 -3.22 5.08
N SER A 17 1.83 -3.42 6.10
CA SER A 17 1.24 -4.72 6.42
C SER A 17 0.35 -5.25 5.29
N VAL A 18 -0.48 -4.39 4.69
CA VAL A 18 -1.32 -4.76 3.54
C VAL A 18 -0.47 -5.07 2.30
N THR A 19 0.60 -4.31 2.06
CA THR A 19 1.56 -4.58 0.97
C THR A 19 2.20 -5.94 1.16
N LEU A 20 2.72 -6.23 2.36
CA LEU A 20 3.34 -7.52 2.68
C LEU A 20 2.36 -8.69 2.51
N LEU A 21 1.10 -8.52 2.94
CA LEU A 21 0.06 -9.54 2.76
C LEU A 21 -0.23 -9.79 1.27
N LEU A 22 -0.35 -8.73 0.47
CA LEU A 22 -0.60 -8.83 -0.98
C LEU A 22 0.58 -9.46 -1.71
N THR A 23 1.80 -9.00 -1.45
CA THR A 23 3.03 -9.56 -2.03
C THR A 23 3.19 -11.03 -1.63
N GLY A 24 2.93 -11.38 -0.36
CA GLY A 24 2.96 -12.76 0.11
C GLY A 24 1.91 -13.64 -0.57
N THR A 25 0.71 -13.10 -0.81
CA THR A 25 -0.37 -13.81 -1.52
C THR A 25 -0.02 -14.04 -2.98
N ILE A 26 0.53 -13.04 -3.68
CA ILE A 26 1.00 -13.17 -5.06
C ILE A 26 2.13 -14.20 -5.14
N CYS A 27 3.09 -14.15 -4.23
CA CYS A 27 4.22 -15.09 -4.21
C CYS A 27 3.74 -16.53 -3.94
N GLY A 28 2.77 -16.71 -3.03
CA GLY A 28 2.14 -18.00 -2.78
C GLY A 28 1.37 -18.56 -3.99
N LEU A 29 0.58 -17.71 -4.67
CA LEU A 29 -0.12 -18.09 -5.91
C LEU A 29 0.85 -18.45 -7.03
N TYR A 30 1.97 -17.73 -7.15
CA TYR A 30 3.01 -18.01 -8.11
C TYR A 30 3.68 -19.38 -7.87
N LEU A 31 3.98 -19.70 -6.60
CA LEU A 31 4.52 -21.01 -6.22
C LEU A 31 3.53 -22.17 -6.47
N MET A 32 2.22 -21.90 -6.35
CA MET A 32 1.17 -22.87 -6.69
C MET A 32 0.92 -23.00 -8.20
N GLY A 33 1.58 -22.20 -9.05
CA GLY A 33 1.41 -22.22 -10.50
C GLY A 33 0.03 -21.73 -10.95
N GLN A 34 -0.72 -21.04 -10.09
CA GLN A 34 -2.01 -20.47 -10.46
C GLN A 34 -1.82 -19.14 -11.20
N PRO A 35 -2.64 -18.87 -12.22
CA PRO A 35 -2.60 -17.58 -12.90
C PRO A 35 -2.97 -16.48 -11.91
N VAL A 36 -2.08 -15.50 -11.76
CA VAL A 36 -2.32 -14.32 -10.92
C VAL A 36 -3.45 -13.53 -11.58
N SER A 37 -4.60 -13.47 -10.90
CA SER A 37 -5.77 -12.76 -11.39
C SER A 37 -5.47 -11.27 -11.55
N GLU A 38 -5.97 -10.66 -12.61
CA GLU A 38 -5.81 -9.24 -12.93
C GLU A 38 -6.29 -8.32 -11.79
N ASN A 39 -7.29 -8.78 -11.02
CA ASN A 39 -7.78 -8.09 -9.82
C ASN A 39 -6.72 -8.01 -8.71
N LEU A 40 -5.86 -9.02 -8.59
CA LEU A 40 -4.79 -9.08 -7.60
C LEU A 40 -3.65 -8.12 -7.97
N TRP A 41 -3.34 -8.03 -9.27
CA TRP A 41 -2.39 -7.06 -9.80
C TRP A 41 -2.88 -5.61 -9.63
N ALA A 42 -4.18 -5.37 -9.89
CA ALA A 42 -4.80 -4.08 -9.64
C ALA A 42 -4.75 -3.69 -8.14
N ALA A 43 -4.94 -4.66 -7.24
CA ALA A 43 -4.82 -4.43 -5.80
C ALA A 43 -3.37 -4.07 -5.39
N GLU A 44 -2.36 -4.73 -5.98
CA GLU A 44 -0.95 -4.41 -5.73
C GLU A 44 -0.60 -2.99 -6.23
N MET A 45 -1.03 -2.61 -7.44
CA MET A 45 -0.85 -1.26 -7.95
C MET A 45 -1.54 -0.20 -7.09
N LEU A 46 -2.74 -0.49 -6.58
CA LEU A 46 -3.46 0.42 -5.67
C LEU A 46 -2.66 0.64 -4.37
N VAL A 47 -2.11 -0.43 -3.80
CA VAL A 47 -1.32 -0.37 -2.56
C VAL A 47 0.00 0.36 -2.78
N LEU A 48 0.70 0.10 -3.88
CA LEU A 48 1.90 0.85 -4.27
C LEU A 48 1.59 2.35 -4.43
N GLY A 49 0.51 2.70 -5.14
CA GLY A 49 0.08 4.09 -5.30
C GLY A 49 -0.20 4.77 -3.96
N PHE A 50 -0.75 4.03 -3.00
CA PHE A 50 -0.98 4.51 -1.64
C PHE A 50 0.32 4.78 -0.87
N VAL A 51 1.26 3.84 -0.88
CA VAL A 51 2.56 3.97 -0.21
C VAL A 51 3.35 5.15 -0.78
N PHE A 52 3.36 5.31 -2.11
CA PHE A 52 3.99 6.46 -2.75
C PHE A 52 3.30 7.77 -2.39
N GLY A 53 1.97 7.84 -2.44
CA GLY A 53 1.21 9.02 -2.05
C GLY A 53 1.52 9.48 -0.62
N GLN A 54 1.76 8.54 0.29
CA GLN A 54 2.09 8.83 1.68
C GLN A 54 3.52 9.33 1.87
N LYS A 55 4.50 8.72 1.19
CA LYS A 55 5.87 9.24 1.19
C LYS A 55 5.94 10.64 0.60
N VAL A 56 5.18 10.92 -0.46
CA VAL A 56 5.06 12.26 -1.03
C VAL A 56 4.47 13.25 -0.02
N GLN A 57 3.38 12.88 0.69
CA GLN A 57 2.81 13.74 1.74
C GLN A 57 3.76 13.98 2.92
N GLN A 58 4.52 12.96 3.34
CA GLN A 58 5.56 13.12 4.37
C GLN A 58 6.67 14.05 3.91
N ALA A 59 7.14 13.92 2.66
CA ALA A 59 8.17 14.79 2.10
C ALA A 59 7.70 16.26 2.00
N ILE A 60 6.44 16.47 1.58
CA ILE A 60 5.82 17.81 1.54
C ILE A 60 5.74 18.41 2.95
N ASN A 61 5.25 17.65 3.94
CA ASN A 61 5.16 18.13 5.32
C ASN A 61 6.54 18.41 5.95
N HIS A 62 7.56 17.64 5.61
CA HIS A 62 8.93 17.85 6.07
C HIS A 62 9.52 19.15 5.50
N ASN A 63 9.33 19.42 4.20
CA ASN A 63 9.77 20.67 3.60
C ASN A 63 9.02 21.89 4.14
N ARG A 64 7.71 21.75 4.43
CA ARG A 64 6.89 22.84 4.99
C ARG A 64 7.28 23.24 6.42
N ARG A 65 7.94 22.37 7.19
CA ARG A 65 8.45 22.70 8.53
C ARG A 65 9.84 23.34 8.52
N LYS A 66 10.54 23.33 7.38
CA LYS A 66 11.90 23.85 7.23
C LYS A 66 11.97 25.22 6.54
N GLY A 67 10.88 25.70 5.94
CA GLY A 67 10.75 27.06 5.42
C GLY A 67 9.88 27.90 6.34
#